data_AF-A0A518I8Z2-F1
#
_entry.id   AF-A0A518I8Z2-F1
#
_cell.length_a   1.000
_cell.length_b   1.000
_cell.length_c   1.000
_cell.angle_alpha   90.00
_cell.angle_beta   90.00
_cell.angle_gamma   90.00
#
_symmetry.space_group_name_H-M   'P 1'
#
loop_
_entity.id
_entity.type
_entity.pdbx_description
1 polymer ?
#
loop_
_entity_poly.entity_id
_entity_poly.type
_entity_poly.pdbx_seq_one_letter_code
_entity_poly.pdbx_strand_id
1 'polypeptide(L)'
;MRLYSTPQSANNLEVSLLAIIETIAAVSFSLWLAISYLGTWDYVLVGACVAPLLLLRTESSCNLALHTFLKYESLAILNYSQSVGTKKILAFFLYFCTLLFVPLLCRLFAMIMGIIKRPIETITRIPCNWIQICVCTDLFHPPELVPGIQLNKNKISFDILDFVTYCKFVFDISFRRVKYNFDLIIDPKTSLIRRLISLVIIFLEPYSFFCWFLVTLLLFYSGPIIYRFSLKSTSIVWAPLLWIIPKATPKTKMITRLKVINKSSWGRLISVVSSAVLVLFVFKILIFTGINELNERFSDSSILSKLSMFIEPHSIPIWQVASAANSLLALGLFWYASSNLIHIETGEIKESDDNSTIDYTLRTASVIRTSLSLYTISCLFYIVLYKVSLFDIPPLGDKFFPWQS
;
A
#
# COMPACT_ATOMS: atom_id res chain seq x y z
N MET A 1 -16.83 -8.66 -6.44
CA MET A 1 -15.80 -8.09 -5.53
C MET A 1 -15.98 -8.76 -4.19
N ARG A 2 -14.92 -8.93 -3.39
CA ARG A 2 -15.09 -9.44 -2.01
C ARG A 2 -15.39 -8.28 -1.06
N LEU A 3 -16.08 -8.55 0.05
CA LEU A 3 -16.32 -7.55 1.09
C LEU A 3 -15.03 -7.24 1.86
N TYR A 4 -14.30 -8.28 2.27
CA TYR A 4 -13.02 -8.21 2.95
C TYR A 4 -11.99 -9.13 2.30
N SER A 5 -10.71 -8.86 2.58
CA SER A 5 -9.57 -9.51 1.99
C SER A 5 -9.06 -10.67 2.86
N THR A 6 -8.60 -11.73 2.19
CA THR A 6 -7.82 -12.80 2.80
C THR A 6 -6.41 -12.77 2.21
N PRO A 7 -5.40 -13.36 2.85
CA PRO A 7 -4.05 -13.43 2.27
C PRO A 7 -4.03 -14.06 0.88
N GLN A 8 -4.87 -15.09 0.65
CA GLN A 8 -4.99 -15.73 -0.65
C GLN A 8 -5.65 -14.81 -1.69
N SER A 9 -6.71 -14.09 -1.32
CA SER A 9 -7.39 -13.19 -2.25
C SER A 9 -6.51 -11.99 -2.64
N ALA A 10 -5.73 -11.46 -1.68
CA ALA A 10 -4.80 -10.38 -1.93
C ALA A 10 -3.69 -10.79 -2.91
N ASN A 11 -3.12 -11.99 -2.73
CA ASN A 11 -2.10 -12.54 -3.64
C ASN A 11 -2.64 -12.83 -5.04
N ASN A 12 -3.91 -13.23 -5.15
CA ASN A 12 -4.61 -13.40 -6.43
C ASN A 12 -5.03 -12.07 -7.09
N LEU A 13 -4.72 -10.93 -6.48
CA LEU A 13 -5.15 -9.59 -6.91
C LEU A 13 -6.68 -9.50 -7.07
N GLU A 14 -7.42 -10.10 -6.12
CA GLU A 14 -8.86 -9.99 -6.04
C GLU A 14 -9.25 -8.69 -5.31
N VAL A 15 -10.11 -7.90 -5.95
CA VAL A 15 -10.55 -6.59 -5.42
C VAL A 15 -11.39 -6.77 -4.14
N SER A 16 -11.01 -6.05 -3.08
CA SER A 16 -11.76 -5.91 -1.82
C SER A 16 -12.48 -4.56 -1.79
N LEU A 17 -13.79 -4.58 -1.50
CA LEU A 17 -14.59 -3.36 -1.35
C LEU A 17 -14.09 -2.52 -0.18
N LEU A 18 -13.78 -3.16 0.97
CA LEU A 18 -13.26 -2.47 2.13
C LEU A 18 -11.91 -1.80 1.84
N ALA A 19 -11.03 -2.45 1.07
CA ALA A 19 -9.75 -1.87 0.69
C ALA A 19 -9.92 -0.59 -0.15
N ILE A 20 -10.91 -0.55 -1.05
CA ILE A 20 -11.25 0.65 -1.85
C ILE A 20 -11.76 1.76 -0.92
N ILE A 21 -12.69 1.47 -0.02
CA ILE A 21 -13.24 2.44 0.94
C ILE A 21 -12.12 3.03 1.80
N GLU A 22 -11.22 2.19 2.32
CA GLU A 22 -10.05 2.63 3.09
C GLU A 22 -9.11 3.51 2.26
N THR A 23 -8.93 3.20 0.98
CA THR A 23 -8.08 4.01 0.10
C THR A 23 -8.69 5.37 -0.17
N ILE A 24 -10.01 5.43 -0.44
CA ILE A 24 -10.74 6.70 -0.56
C ILE A 24 -10.63 7.49 0.76
N ALA A 25 -10.88 6.86 1.90
CA ALA A 25 -10.77 7.49 3.21
C ALA A 25 -9.35 8.01 3.49
N ALA A 26 -8.31 7.25 3.14
CA ALA A 26 -6.92 7.65 3.32
C ALA A 26 -6.55 8.84 2.41
N VAL A 27 -7.01 8.85 1.16
CA VAL A 27 -6.83 9.99 0.24
C VAL A 27 -7.59 11.21 0.77
N SER A 28 -8.84 11.07 1.17
CA SER A 28 -9.65 12.18 1.71
C SER A 28 -9.05 12.75 2.99
N PHE A 29 -8.60 11.90 3.91
CA PHE A 29 -7.93 12.32 5.14
C PHE A 29 -6.61 13.04 4.84
N SER A 30 -5.83 12.51 3.90
CA SER A 30 -4.63 13.16 3.41
C SER A 30 -4.94 14.53 2.83
N LEU A 31 -5.86 14.65 1.87
CA LEU A 31 -6.25 15.95 1.31
C LEU A 31 -6.74 16.93 2.40
N TRP A 32 -7.52 16.44 3.35
CA TRP A 32 -8.00 17.24 4.49
C TRP A 32 -6.84 17.78 5.35
N LEU A 33 -5.80 16.98 5.63
CA LEU A 33 -4.63 17.43 6.37
C LEU A 33 -3.85 18.53 5.65
N ALA A 34 -3.63 18.40 4.33
CA ALA A 34 -2.91 19.38 3.52
C ALA A 34 -3.69 20.69 3.48
N ILE A 35 -5.00 20.59 3.29
CA ILE A 35 -5.88 21.73 3.10
C ILE A 35 -6.16 22.44 4.43
N SER A 36 -6.47 21.70 5.49
CA SER A 36 -7.03 22.29 6.72
C SER A 36 -6.00 22.55 7.80
N TYR A 37 -5.01 21.67 7.95
CA TYR A 37 -4.13 21.68 9.14
C TYR A 37 -2.71 22.17 8.83
N LEU A 38 -2.03 21.55 7.86
CA LEU A 38 -0.62 21.84 7.59
C LEU A 38 -0.44 23.04 6.67
N GLY A 39 -1.38 23.27 5.76
CA GLY A 39 -1.22 24.29 4.72
C GLY A 39 -0.11 23.98 3.70
N THR A 40 0.56 22.84 3.81
CA THR A 40 1.61 22.37 2.90
C THR A 40 1.29 20.99 2.32
N TRP A 41 1.88 20.71 1.16
CA TRP A 41 1.73 19.44 0.43
C TRP A 41 2.92 18.50 0.62
N ASP A 42 3.86 18.87 1.50
CA ASP A 42 5.18 18.25 1.60
C ASP A 42 5.08 16.76 1.95
N TYR A 43 4.19 16.39 2.86
CA TYR A 43 4.02 14.99 3.25
C TYR A 43 3.37 14.15 2.14
N VAL A 44 2.49 14.73 1.31
CA VAL A 44 1.95 14.05 0.12
C VAL A 44 3.05 13.84 -0.89
N LEU A 45 3.93 14.83 -1.11
CA LEU A 45 5.09 14.68 -1.98
C LEU A 45 6.06 13.64 -1.46
N VAL A 46 6.48 13.74 -0.19
CA VAL A 46 7.41 12.78 0.42
C VAL A 46 6.83 11.38 0.32
N GLY A 47 5.54 11.21 0.63
CA GLY A 47 4.83 9.95 0.42
C GLY A 47 4.86 9.49 -1.03
N ALA A 48 4.56 10.38 -1.99
CA ALA A 48 4.55 10.06 -3.41
C ALA A 48 5.95 9.69 -3.94
N CYS A 49 7.02 10.33 -3.46
CA CYS A 49 8.41 10.02 -3.82
C CYS A 49 8.89 8.70 -3.21
N VAL A 50 8.49 8.42 -1.96
CA VAL A 50 8.89 7.20 -1.24
C VAL A 50 8.06 6.01 -1.71
N ALA A 51 6.82 6.21 -2.16
CA ALA A 51 5.90 5.15 -2.59
C ALA A 51 6.51 4.22 -3.66
N PRO A 52 7.14 4.69 -4.75
CA PRO A 52 7.83 3.82 -5.71
C PRO A 52 8.82 2.88 -5.06
N LEU A 53 9.68 3.38 -4.15
CA LEU A 53 10.67 2.55 -3.46
C LEU A 53 9.96 1.43 -2.69
N LEU A 54 8.91 1.78 -1.97
CA LEU A 54 8.08 0.84 -1.21
C LEU A 54 7.33 -0.18 -2.09
N LEU A 55 7.14 0.12 -3.37
CA LEU A 55 6.48 -0.72 -4.36
C LEU A 55 7.45 -1.61 -5.17
N LEU A 56 8.77 -1.50 -4.96
CA LEU A 56 9.81 -2.29 -5.61
C LEU A 56 9.92 -3.73 -5.04
N ARG A 57 8.79 -4.33 -4.63
CA ARG A 57 8.73 -5.66 -4.04
C ARG A 57 8.64 -6.74 -5.11
N THR A 58 9.59 -7.67 -5.13
CA THR A 58 9.53 -8.90 -5.94
C THR A 58 9.48 -10.14 -5.03
N GLU A 59 9.03 -11.27 -5.56
CA GLU A 59 9.06 -12.55 -4.83
C GLU A 59 10.49 -12.92 -4.41
N SER A 60 11.47 -12.63 -5.27
CA SER A 60 12.89 -12.85 -4.97
C SER A 60 13.39 -11.95 -3.82
N SER A 61 13.01 -10.67 -3.80
CA SER A 61 13.34 -9.76 -2.69
C SER A 61 12.66 -10.17 -1.38
N CYS A 62 11.41 -10.65 -1.42
CA CYS A 62 10.70 -11.13 -0.23
C CYS A 62 11.40 -12.36 0.35
N ASN A 63 11.76 -13.33 -0.50
CA ASN A 63 12.47 -14.53 -0.07
C ASN A 63 13.84 -14.20 0.51
N LEU A 64 14.56 -13.23 -0.08
CA LEU A 64 15.85 -12.77 0.45
C LEU A 64 15.69 -12.08 1.81
N ALA A 65 14.71 -11.19 1.95
CA ALA A 65 14.40 -10.52 3.22
C ALA A 65 14.06 -11.55 4.31
N LEU A 66 13.19 -12.51 4.00
CA LEU A 66 12.77 -13.55 4.91
C LEU A 66 13.94 -14.45 5.34
N HIS A 67 14.75 -14.92 4.39
CA HIS A 67 15.92 -15.74 4.69
C HIS A 67 16.93 -14.98 5.57
N THR A 68 17.13 -13.69 5.29
CA THR A 68 18.05 -12.83 6.04
C THR A 68 17.52 -12.61 7.47
N PHE A 69 16.22 -12.35 7.60
CA PHE A 69 15.54 -12.21 8.89
C PHE A 69 15.67 -13.47 9.75
N LEU A 70 15.32 -14.66 9.23
CA LEU A 70 15.42 -15.93 9.96
C LEU A 70 16.85 -16.23 10.41
N LYS A 71 17.85 -15.86 9.62
CA LYS A 71 19.27 -15.99 10.00
C LYS A 71 19.62 -15.11 11.20
N TYR A 72 19.20 -13.84 11.20
CA TYR A 72 19.48 -12.94 12.33
C TYR A 72 18.66 -13.28 13.58
N GLU A 73 17.42 -13.70 13.39
CA GLU A 73 16.54 -14.15 14.46
C GLU A 73 17.13 -15.36 15.20
N SER A 74 17.58 -16.39 14.48
CA SER A 74 18.18 -17.57 15.11
C SER A 74 19.42 -17.22 15.95
N LEU A 75 20.26 -16.29 15.48
CA LEU A 75 21.39 -15.78 16.26
C LEU A 75 20.94 -15.02 17.51
N ALA A 76 19.89 -14.20 17.40
CA ALA A 76 19.35 -13.45 18.53
C ALA A 76 18.71 -14.38 19.58
N ILE A 77 18.01 -15.43 19.15
CA ILE A 77 17.43 -16.46 20.03
C ILE A 77 18.55 -17.22 20.76
N LEU A 78 19.62 -17.61 20.07
CA LEU A 78 20.77 -18.28 20.69
C LEU A 78 21.42 -17.41 21.78
N ASN A 79 21.67 -16.13 21.46
CA ASN A 79 22.24 -15.16 22.40
C ASN A 79 21.32 -14.93 23.63
N TYR A 80 20.01 -14.90 23.41
CA TYR A 80 19.04 -14.76 24.50
C TYR A 80 18.99 -16.02 25.38
N SER A 81 18.96 -17.22 24.77
CA SER A 81 18.87 -18.51 25.46
C SER A 81 20.07 -18.77 26.38
N GLN A 82 21.29 -18.39 25.95
CA GLN A 82 22.52 -18.56 26.73
C GLN A 82 22.69 -17.55 27.88
N SER A 83 21.83 -16.53 27.95
CA SER A 83 22.00 -15.43 28.90
C SER A 83 21.38 -15.75 30.28
N VAL A 84 22.17 -15.55 31.34
CA VAL A 84 21.78 -15.82 32.74
C VAL A 84 21.84 -14.54 33.58
N GLY A 85 20.96 -14.42 34.57
CA GLY A 85 20.96 -13.31 35.54
C GLY A 85 20.61 -11.96 34.93
N THR A 86 21.32 -10.90 35.33
CA THR A 86 21.10 -9.51 34.85
C THR A 86 21.36 -9.35 33.35
N LYS A 87 22.29 -10.15 32.79
CA LYS A 87 22.53 -10.18 31.34
C LYS A 87 21.31 -10.64 30.56
N LYS A 88 20.36 -11.38 31.18
CA LYS A 88 19.15 -11.86 30.51
C LYS A 88 18.20 -10.72 30.16
N ILE A 89 18.11 -9.69 31.00
CA ILE A 89 17.28 -8.50 30.73
C ILE A 89 17.85 -7.72 29.54
N LEU A 90 19.17 -7.50 29.53
CA LEU A 90 19.84 -6.84 28.41
C LEU A 90 19.70 -7.65 27.11
N ALA A 91 19.90 -8.97 27.18
CA ALA A 91 19.75 -9.85 26.02
C ALA A 91 18.31 -9.85 25.49
N PHE A 92 17.31 -9.80 26.37
CA PHE A 92 15.91 -9.65 25.96
C PHE A 92 15.65 -8.31 25.27
N PHE A 93 16.15 -7.21 25.83
CA PHE A 93 16.00 -5.89 25.20
C PHE A 93 16.66 -5.86 23.82
N LEU A 94 17.85 -6.42 23.67
CA LEU A 94 18.53 -6.55 22.38
C LEU A 94 17.75 -7.45 21.41
N TYR A 95 17.19 -8.57 21.88
CA TYR A 95 16.32 -9.43 21.07
C TYR A 95 15.07 -8.67 20.60
N PHE A 96 14.43 -7.90 21.48
CA PHE A 96 13.27 -7.08 21.16
C PHE A 96 13.58 -6.00 20.13
N CYS A 97 14.67 -5.26 20.31
CA CYS A 97 15.16 -4.30 19.31
C CYS A 97 15.47 -4.99 17.98
N THR A 98 16.01 -6.21 18.01
CA THR A 98 16.25 -7.02 16.81
C THR A 98 14.92 -7.30 16.09
N LEU A 99 13.89 -7.76 16.81
CA LEU A 99 12.57 -8.01 16.23
C LEU A 99 11.90 -6.76 15.64
N LEU A 100 12.12 -5.57 16.22
CA LEU A 100 11.56 -4.33 15.70
C LEU A 100 12.30 -3.81 14.46
N PHE A 101 13.64 -3.73 14.53
CA PHE A 101 14.42 -3.02 13.52
C PHE A 101 14.93 -3.92 12.40
N VAL A 102 15.24 -5.19 12.68
CA VAL A 102 15.80 -6.11 11.67
C VAL A 102 14.84 -6.39 10.52
N PRO A 103 13.51 -6.57 10.70
CA PRO A 103 12.59 -6.71 9.58
C PRO A 103 12.63 -5.52 8.60
N LEU A 104 12.71 -4.30 9.15
CA LEU A 104 12.78 -3.07 8.36
C LEU A 104 14.10 -2.99 7.59
N LEU A 105 15.23 -3.29 8.25
CA LEU A 105 16.54 -3.32 7.61
C LEU A 105 16.63 -4.44 6.54
N CYS A 106 16.10 -5.63 6.81
CA CYS A 106 16.04 -6.73 5.86
C CYS A 106 15.20 -6.37 4.64
N ARG A 107 14.08 -5.67 4.83
CA ARG A 107 13.23 -5.17 3.74
C ARG A 107 13.98 -4.17 2.86
N LEU A 108 14.63 -3.18 3.47
CA LEU A 108 15.41 -2.17 2.75
C LEU A 108 16.59 -2.81 1.99
N PHE A 109 17.33 -3.70 2.65
CA PHE A 109 18.41 -4.45 2.04
C PHE A 109 17.93 -5.28 0.85
N ALA A 110 16.88 -6.08 1.02
CA ALA A 110 16.40 -6.95 -0.04
C ALA A 110 15.81 -6.18 -1.23
N MET A 111 15.20 -5.02 -0.99
CA MET A 111 14.73 -4.11 -2.02
C MET A 111 15.90 -3.55 -2.83
N ILE A 112 16.94 -3.02 -2.17
CA ILE A 112 18.15 -2.51 -2.84
C ILE A 112 18.80 -3.61 -3.67
N MET A 113 18.95 -4.80 -3.09
CA MET A 113 19.51 -5.95 -3.80
C MET A 113 18.63 -6.41 -4.98
N GLY A 114 17.30 -6.30 -4.86
CA GLY A 114 16.35 -6.59 -5.94
C GLY A 114 16.51 -5.63 -7.11
N ILE A 115 16.63 -4.33 -6.83
CA ILE A 115 16.87 -3.29 -7.84
C ILE A 115 18.18 -3.54 -8.58
N ILE A 116 19.27 -3.82 -7.85
CA ILE A 116 20.59 -4.04 -8.44
C ILE A 116 20.61 -5.32 -9.30
N LYS A 117 20.05 -6.42 -8.77
CA LYS A 117 20.14 -7.73 -9.45
C LYS A 117 19.13 -7.89 -10.58
N ARG A 118 17.93 -7.31 -10.45
CA ARG A 118 16.79 -7.53 -11.36
C ARG A 118 15.93 -6.27 -11.50
N PRO A 119 16.47 -5.17 -12.08
CA PRO A 119 15.78 -3.88 -12.15
C PRO A 119 14.47 -3.97 -12.93
N ILE A 120 14.46 -4.68 -14.07
CA ILE A 120 13.27 -4.80 -14.93
C ILE A 120 12.15 -5.58 -14.21
N GLU A 121 12.47 -6.70 -13.57
CA GLU A 121 11.48 -7.47 -12.77
C GLU A 121 10.89 -6.59 -11.66
N THR A 122 11.73 -5.78 -11.03
CA THR A 122 11.32 -4.92 -9.92
C THR A 122 10.41 -3.77 -10.39
N ILE A 123 10.76 -3.08 -11.47
CA ILE A 123 9.95 -1.98 -12.04
C ILE A 123 8.62 -2.50 -12.57
N THR A 124 8.63 -3.64 -13.26
CA THR A 124 7.39 -4.25 -13.81
C THR A 124 6.43 -4.72 -12.73
N ARG A 125 6.89 -4.94 -11.49
CA ARG A 125 6.04 -5.31 -10.35
C ARG A 125 5.40 -4.13 -9.62
N ILE A 126 5.87 -2.89 -9.82
CA ILE A 126 5.33 -1.68 -9.16
C ILE A 126 3.80 -1.59 -9.30
N PRO A 127 3.21 -1.70 -10.50
CA PRO A 127 1.77 -1.55 -10.65
C PRO A 127 1.03 -2.64 -9.84
N CYS A 128 1.48 -3.90 -9.92
CA CYS A 128 0.84 -5.02 -9.23
C CYS A 128 0.87 -4.86 -7.71
N ASN A 129 2.02 -4.45 -7.17
CA ASN A 129 2.16 -4.19 -5.73
C ASN A 129 1.28 -3.04 -5.28
N TRP A 130 1.16 -1.98 -6.10
CA TRP A 130 0.33 -0.83 -5.76
C TRP A 130 -1.14 -1.21 -5.67
N ILE A 131 -1.65 -2.00 -6.64
CA ILE A 131 -3.01 -2.55 -6.58
C ILE A 131 -3.17 -3.44 -5.37
N GLN A 132 -2.22 -4.35 -5.15
CA GLN A 132 -2.33 -5.31 -4.05
C GLN A 132 -2.56 -4.56 -2.74
N ILE A 133 -1.84 -3.45 -2.52
CA ILE A 133 -1.94 -2.64 -1.30
C ILE A 133 -3.20 -1.75 -1.30
N CYS A 134 -3.49 -1.03 -2.38
CA CYS A 134 -4.56 -0.03 -2.40
C CYS A 134 -5.96 -0.63 -2.62
N VAL A 135 -6.06 -1.76 -3.30
CA VAL A 135 -7.34 -2.28 -3.81
C VAL A 135 -7.63 -3.70 -3.30
N CYS A 136 -6.60 -4.47 -2.95
CA CYS A 136 -6.77 -5.85 -2.51
C CYS A 136 -6.53 -6.08 -1.02
N THR A 137 -5.86 -5.15 -0.34
CA THR A 137 -5.46 -5.29 1.07
C THR A 137 -6.24 -4.29 1.93
N ASP A 138 -7.04 -4.81 2.86
CA ASP A 138 -7.79 -4.01 3.83
C ASP A 138 -7.25 -4.17 5.26
N LEU A 139 -7.84 -3.48 6.23
CA LEU A 139 -7.48 -3.52 7.65
C LEU A 139 -7.54 -4.93 8.26
N PHE A 140 -8.43 -5.80 7.76
CA PHE A 140 -8.48 -7.20 8.22
C PHE A 140 -7.35 -8.05 7.65
N HIS A 141 -6.67 -7.59 6.60
CA HIS A 141 -5.43 -8.21 6.17
C HIS A 141 -4.33 -7.94 7.20
N PRO A 142 -3.69 -9.00 7.75
CA PRO A 142 -2.69 -8.82 8.78
C PRO A 142 -1.54 -7.95 8.26
N PRO A 143 -1.10 -6.93 9.02
CA PRO A 143 0.05 -6.12 8.68
C PRO A 143 1.29 -6.99 8.45
N GLU A 144 1.96 -6.81 7.32
CA GLU A 144 3.15 -7.57 6.98
C GLU A 144 4.37 -6.96 7.68
N LEU A 145 4.83 -7.60 8.76
CA LEU A 145 6.05 -7.23 9.48
C LEU A 145 7.29 -7.58 8.64
N VAL A 146 7.39 -8.84 8.23
CA VAL A 146 8.48 -9.35 7.39
C VAL A 146 7.96 -9.61 5.98
N PRO A 147 8.57 -9.03 4.93
CA PRO A 147 8.18 -9.30 3.55
C PRO A 147 8.17 -10.80 3.22
N GLY A 148 7.08 -11.28 2.64
CA GLY A 148 6.94 -12.66 2.17
C GLY A 148 6.57 -13.68 3.23
N ILE A 149 6.38 -13.28 4.49
CA ILE A 149 6.05 -14.22 5.58
C ILE A 149 4.77 -15.02 5.29
N GLN A 150 3.78 -14.37 4.67
CA GLN A 150 2.51 -14.98 4.31
C GLN A 150 2.59 -15.99 3.15
N LEU A 151 3.61 -15.86 2.29
CA LEU A 151 3.79 -16.75 1.14
C LEU A 151 4.36 -18.11 1.56
N ASN A 152 4.97 -18.18 2.74
CA ASN A 152 5.69 -19.37 3.20
C ASN A 152 5.03 -20.02 4.42
N LYS A 153 3.71 -20.25 4.34
CA LYS A 153 2.91 -20.86 5.43
C LYS A 153 3.47 -22.19 5.93
N ASN A 154 4.10 -22.97 5.05
CA ASN A 154 4.64 -24.29 5.39
C ASN A 154 5.94 -24.22 6.21
N LYS A 155 6.60 -23.05 6.30
CA LYS A 155 7.84 -22.90 7.06
C LYS A 155 7.68 -22.12 8.36
N ILE A 156 6.55 -21.45 8.59
CA ILE A 156 6.45 -20.43 9.64
C ILE A 156 5.14 -20.61 10.41
N SER A 157 5.16 -21.51 11.39
CA SER A 157 4.32 -21.43 12.61
C SER A 157 4.79 -20.30 13.56
N PHE A 158 5.80 -19.53 13.14
CA PHE A 158 6.64 -18.63 13.94
C PHE A 158 5.99 -17.26 14.23
N ASP A 159 5.18 -16.66 13.34
CA ASP A 159 4.53 -15.35 13.61
C ASP A 159 3.70 -15.34 14.90
N ILE A 160 3.04 -16.45 15.21
CA ILE A 160 2.33 -16.65 16.48
C ILE A 160 3.32 -17.04 17.57
N LEU A 161 4.31 -17.89 17.28
CA LEU A 161 5.25 -18.39 18.26
C LEU A 161 6.18 -17.31 18.83
N ASP A 162 6.64 -16.34 18.04
CA ASP A 162 7.51 -15.25 18.50
C ASP A 162 6.72 -14.23 19.31
N PHE A 163 5.52 -13.89 18.84
CA PHE A 163 4.59 -13.09 19.62
C PHE A 163 4.20 -13.78 20.92
N VAL A 164 3.93 -15.09 20.88
CA VAL A 164 3.66 -15.92 22.08
C VAL A 164 4.90 -16.02 22.96
N THR A 165 6.11 -16.08 22.41
CA THR A 165 7.37 -16.12 23.18
C THR A 165 7.61 -14.79 23.87
N TYR A 166 7.32 -13.68 23.19
CA TYR A 166 7.29 -12.36 23.79
C TYR A 166 6.24 -12.29 24.92
N CYS A 167 4.99 -12.68 24.65
CA CYS A 167 3.93 -12.69 25.65
C CYS A 167 4.30 -13.55 26.86
N LYS A 168 4.87 -14.73 26.63
CA LYS A 168 5.38 -15.64 27.68
C LYS A 168 6.48 -14.97 28.50
N PHE A 169 7.44 -14.29 27.87
CA PHE A 169 8.51 -13.63 28.60
C PHE A 169 7.99 -12.49 29.49
N VAL A 170 7.15 -11.61 28.93
CA VAL A 170 6.57 -10.50 29.70
C VAL A 170 5.72 -11.08 30.84
N PHE A 171 4.96 -12.15 30.56
CA PHE A 171 4.15 -12.84 31.56
C PHE A 171 5.02 -13.48 32.65
N ASP A 172 6.14 -14.13 32.29
CA ASP A 172 7.09 -14.73 33.23
C ASP A 172 7.74 -13.67 34.14
N ILE A 173 8.09 -12.49 33.62
CA ILE A 173 8.61 -11.39 34.43
C ILE A 173 7.55 -10.91 35.42
N SER A 174 6.33 -10.64 34.94
CA SER A 174 5.24 -10.21 35.81
C SER A 174 4.92 -11.27 36.85
N PHE A 175 4.88 -12.54 36.47
CA PHE A 175 4.63 -13.66 37.40
C PHE A 175 5.73 -13.79 38.46
N ARG A 176 7.02 -13.68 38.09
CA ARG A 176 8.13 -13.69 39.07
C ARG A 176 8.03 -12.54 40.05
N ARG A 177 7.63 -11.35 39.58
CA ARG A 177 7.46 -10.17 40.43
C ARG A 177 6.25 -10.33 41.36
N VAL A 178 5.14 -10.87 40.87
CA VAL A 178 3.97 -11.22 41.70
C VAL A 178 4.36 -12.24 42.76
N LYS A 179 5.04 -13.32 42.38
CA LYS A 179 5.50 -14.36 43.31
C LYS A 179 6.43 -13.80 44.38
N TYR A 180 7.43 -13.00 44.00
CA TYR A 180 8.34 -12.35 44.95
C TYR A 180 7.60 -11.46 45.96
N ASN A 181 6.65 -10.65 45.49
CA ASN A 181 5.84 -9.80 46.38
C ASN A 181 4.90 -10.63 47.26
N PHE A 182 4.41 -11.76 46.77
CA PHE A 182 3.59 -12.68 47.54
C PHE A 182 4.39 -13.34 48.67
N ASP A 183 5.62 -13.79 48.38
CA ASP A 183 6.54 -14.35 49.37
C ASP A 183 6.86 -13.31 50.48
N LEU A 184 7.01 -12.02 50.11
CA LEU A 184 7.20 -10.92 51.06
C LEU A 184 5.98 -10.67 51.96
N ILE A 185 4.76 -10.94 51.48
CA ILE A 185 3.52 -10.79 52.27
C ILE A 185 3.41 -11.90 53.32
N ILE A 186 3.84 -13.12 52.98
CA ILE A 186 3.73 -14.29 53.86
C ILE A 186 4.80 -14.27 54.96
N ASP A 187 5.99 -13.71 54.71
CA ASP A 187 7.07 -13.71 55.69
C ASP A 187 6.68 -12.96 56.98
N PRO A 188 6.60 -13.62 58.16
CA PRO A 188 6.25 -12.97 59.42
C PRO A 188 7.23 -11.86 59.83
N LYS A 189 8.46 -11.87 59.31
CA LYS A 189 9.52 -10.91 59.64
C LYS A 189 9.46 -9.61 58.84
N THR A 190 8.71 -9.53 57.74
CA THR A 190 8.55 -8.28 56.99
C THR A 190 7.66 -7.28 57.72
N SER A 191 8.03 -6.00 57.67
CA SER A 191 7.24 -4.93 58.27
C SER A 191 5.88 -4.76 57.59
N LEU A 192 4.86 -4.34 58.35
CA LEU A 192 3.49 -4.14 57.86
C LEU A 192 3.43 -3.21 56.64
N ILE A 193 4.24 -2.14 56.63
CA ILE A 193 4.34 -1.20 55.50
C ILE A 193 4.78 -1.91 54.22
N ARG A 194 5.79 -2.79 54.30
CA ARG A 194 6.28 -3.55 53.13
C ARG A 194 5.21 -4.50 52.59
N ARG A 195 4.45 -5.16 53.48
CA ARG A 195 3.33 -6.03 53.06
C ARG A 195 2.24 -5.25 52.32
N LEU A 196 1.87 -4.06 52.81
CA LEU A 196 0.90 -3.20 52.14
C LEU A 196 1.39 -2.76 50.75
N ILE A 197 2.66 -2.36 50.64
CA ILE A 197 3.26 -1.99 49.33
C ILE A 197 3.25 -3.19 48.38
N SER A 198 3.65 -4.38 48.84
CA SER A 198 3.64 -5.59 48.01
C SER A 198 2.23 -5.97 47.53
N LEU A 199 1.19 -5.77 48.37
CA LEU A 199 -0.20 -5.99 47.98
C LEU A 199 -0.64 -5.03 46.88
N VAL A 200 -0.29 -3.74 46.99
CA VAL A 200 -0.54 -2.74 45.95
C VAL A 200 0.17 -3.11 44.65
N ILE A 201 1.43 -3.54 44.71
CA ILE A 201 2.19 -3.96 43.51
C ILE A 201 1.51 -5.15 42.83
N ILE A 202 1.11 -6.18 43.57
CA ILE A 202 0.40 -7.34 43.01
C ILE A 202 -0.90 -6.92 42.29
N PHE A 203 -1.63 -5.96 42.85
CA PHE A 203 -2.86 -5.46 42.24
C PHE A 203 -2.60 -4.64 40.97
N LEU A 204 -1.50 -3.88 40.92
CA LEU A 204 -1.12 -3.04 39.77
C LEU A 204 -0.42 -3.81 38.63
N GLU A 205 0.21 -4.95 38.91
CA GLU A 205 0.97 -5.72 37.93
C GLU A 205 0.17 -6.13 36.67
N PRO A 206 -1.07 -6.66 36.75
CA PRO A 206 -1.86 -6.99 35.56
C PRO A 206 -2.12 -5.79 34.65
N TYR A 207 -2.36 -4.61 35.24
CA TYR A 207 -2.55 -3.37 34.48
C TYR A 207 -1.25 -2.93 33.82
N SER A 208 -0.12 -3.02 34.53
CA SER A 208 1.20 -2.72 33.96
C SER A 208 1.52 -3.65 32.80
N PHE A 209 1.28 -4.96 32.95
CA PHE A 209 1.44 -5.96 31.91
C PHE A 209 0.60 -5.62 30.67
N PHE A 210 -0.70 -5.34 30.87
CA PHE A 210 -1.61 -5.00 29.78
C PHE A 210 -1.18 -3.72 29.04
N CYS A 211 -0.76 -2.69 29.77
CA CYS A 211 -0.22 -1.46 29.18
C CYS A 211 1.04 -1.72 28.36
N TRP A 212 2.00 -2.50 28.87
CA TRP A 212 3.21 -2.87 28.14
C TRP A 212 2.91 -3.70 26.88
N PHE A 213 1.96 -4.62 26.99
CA PHE A 213 1.47 -5.41 25.87
C PHE A 213 0.86 -4.50 24.78
N LEU A 214 -0.01 -3.57 25.17
CA LEU A 214 -0.63 -2.62 24.24
C LEU A 214 0.40 -1.73 23.56
N VAL A 215 1.34 -1.15 24.32
CA VAL A 215 2.43 -0.32 23.79
C VAL A 215 3.26 -1.11 22.79
N THR A 216 3.57 -2.35 23.11
CA THR A 216 4.34 -3.22 22.22
C THR A 216 3.58 -3.54 20.94
N LEU A 217 2.31 -3.91 21.06
CA LEU A 217 1.44 -4.16 19.92
C LEU A 217 1.37 -2.93 19.02
N LEU A 218 1.24 -1.74 19.60
CA LEU A 218 1.28 -0.47 18.89
C LEU A 218 2.64 -0.24 18.21
N LEU A 219 3.76 -0.47 18.89
CA LEU A 219 5.09 -0.29 18.30
C LEU A 219 5.36 -1.24 17.14
N PHE A 220 4.99 -2.53 17.26
CA PHE A 220 5.17 -3.52 16.20
C PHE A 220 4.30 -3.23 14.99
N TYR A 221 3.02 -2.93 15.20
CA TYR A 221 2.08 -2.80 14.10
C TYR A 221 1.93 -1.39 13.55
N SER A 222 2.31 -0.34 14.31
CA SER A 222 2.24 1.05 13.82
C SER A 222 3.05 1.24 12.55
N GLY A 223 4.29 0.72 12.46
CA GLY A 223 5.11 0.83 11.26
C GLY A 223 4.43 0.31 10.00
N PRO A 224 4.03 -0.98 9.96
CA PRO A 224 3.29 -1.54 8.82
C PRO A 224 1.94 -0.86 8.53
N ILE A 225 1.21 -0.43 9.57
CA ILE A 225 -0.07 0.28 9.41
C ILE A 225 0.16 1.65 8.78
N ILE A 226 1.08 2.45 9.32
CA ILE A 226 1.47 3.76 8.79
C ILE A 226 1.96 3.60 7.36
N TYR A 227 2.77 2.60 7.07
CA TYR A 227 3.21 2.25 5.72
C TYR A 227 2.03 2.02 4.77
N ARG A 228 1.05 1.20 5.17
CA ARG A 228 -0.13 0.88 4.35
C ARG A 228 -0.96 2.14 4.09
N PHE A 229 -1.25 2.91 5.12
CA PHE A 229 -2.04 4.14 4.99
C PHE A 229 -1.30 5.23 4.20
N SER A 230 0.03 5.33 4.34
CA SER A 230 0.84 6.25 3.54
C SER A 230 0.75 5.90 2.05
N LEU A 231 0.89 4.64 1.66
CA LEU A 231 0.71 4.22 0.27
C LEU A 231 -0.72 4.48 -0.24
N LYS A 232 -1.75 4.17 0.55
CA LYS A 232 -3.14 4.46 0.21
C LYS A 232 -3.39 5.96 0.05
N SER A 233 -2.83 6.80 0.92
CA SER A 233 -3.00 8.25 0.86
C SER A 233 -2.41 8.88 -0.41
N THR A 234 -1.38 8.25 -0.98
CA THR A 234 -0.71 8.69 -2.22
C THR A 234 -1.34 8.09 -3.49
N SER A 235 -2.42 7.31 -3.35
CA SER A 235 -3.02 6.60 -4.47
C SER A 235 -3.55 7.52 -5.56
N ILE A 236 -3.82 8.80 -5.27
CA ILE A 236 -4.27 9.78 -6.28
C ILE A 236 -3.19 10.05 -7.34
N VAL A 237 -1.93 10.16 -6.93
CA VAL A 237 -0.79 10.39 -7.85
C VAL A 237 -0.52 9.13 -8.67
N TRP A 238 -0.65 7.97 -8.05
CA TRP A 238 -0.34 6.67 -8.63
C TRP A 238 -1.54 5.97 -9.28
N ALA A 239 -2.73 6.59 -9.27
CA ALA A 239 -3.95 6.03 -9.86
C ALA A 239 -3.78 5.59 -11.32
N PRO A 240 -2.98 6.27 -12.18
CA PRO A 240 -2.83 5.80 -13.54
C PRO A 240 -2.14 4.43 -13.70
N LEU A 241 -1.48 3.93 -12.65
CA LEU A 241 -0.95 2.56 -12.63
C LEU A 241 -2.04 1.51 -12.83
N LEU A 242 -3.31 1.83 -12.52
CA LEU A 242 -4.48 0.98 -12.81
C LEU A 242 -4.52 0.52 -14.28
N TRP A 243 -4.07 1.36 -15.21
CA TRP A 243 -4.17 1.08 -16.64
C TRP A 243 -2.93 0.40 -17.23
N ILE A 244 -1.83 0.29 -16.48
CA ILE A 244 -0.56 -0.31 -16.95
C ILE A 244 -0.56 -1.84 -16.85
N ILE A 245 -1.37 -2.43 -15.95
CA ILE A 245 -1.16 -3.83 -15.53
C ILE A 245 -1.45 -4.83 -16.65
N PRO A 246 -0.44 -5.61 -17.07
CA PRO A 246 -0.67 -6.76 -17.92
C PRO A 246 -0.94 -7.99 -17.06
N LYS A 247 -2.20 -8.29 -16.73
CA LYS A 247 -2.53 -9.60 -16.11
C LYS A 247 -2.42 -10.76 -17.12
N ALA A 248 -2.50 -10.45 -18.40
CA ALA A 248 -2.29 -11.40 -19.47
C ALA A 248 -0.83 -11.39 -19.91
N THR A 249 -0.08 -12.44 -19.57
CA THR A 249 1.22 -12.64 -20.24
C THR A 249 0.96 -12.86 -21.74
N PRO A 250 1.85 -12.41 -22.64
CA PRO A 250 1.69 -12.61 -24.08
C PRO A 250 1.50 -14.09 -24.47
N LYS A 251 1.91 -15.02 -23.60
CA LYS A 251 1.80 -16.47 -23.76
C LYS A 251 0.43 -17.04 -23.36
N THR A 252 -0.45 -16.26 -22.73
CA THR A 252 -1.80 -16.72 -22.37
C THR A 252 -2.70 -16.74 -23.60
N LYS A 253 -3.52 -17.81 -23.73
CA LYS A 253 -4.52 -17.94 -24.80
C LYS A 253 -5.37 -16.68 -24.88
N MET A 254 -5.64 -16.18 -26.09
CA MET A 254 -6.43 -14.97 -26.35
C MET A 254 -7.75 -14.94 -25.56
N ILE A 255 -8.49 -16.06 -25.56
CA ILE A 255 -9.77 -16.20 -24.84
C ILE A 255 -9.60 -15.93 -23.35
N THR A 256 -8.53 -16.43 -22.73
CA THR A 256 -8.23 -16.16 -21.32
C THR A 256 -8.00 -14.68 -21.10
N ARG A 257 -7.32 -13.98 -22.02
CA ARG A 257 -7.09 -12.53 -21.93
C ARG A 257 -8.40 -11.75 -22.00
N LEU A 258 -9.27 -12.08 -22.95
CA LEU A 258 -10.60 -11.48 -23.06
C LEU A 258 -11.45 -11.73 -21.81
N LYS A 259 -11.46 -12.98 -21.30
CA LYS A 259 -12.15 -13.34 -20.05
C LYS A 259 -11.59 -12.56 -18.85
N VAL A 260 -10.28 -12.36 -18.77
CA VAL A 260 -9.65 -11.54 -17.72
C VAL A 260 -10.06 -10.07 -17.86
N ILE A 261 -10.13 -9.51 -19.06
CA ILE A 261 -10.55 -8.11 -19.28
C ILE A 261 -12.02 -7.91 -18.92
N ASN A 262 -12.92 -8.82 -19.33
CA ASN A 262 -14.37 -8.62 -19.16
C ASN A 262 -14.91 -9.19 -17.83
N LYS A 263 -14.63 -10.47 -17.54
CA LYS A 263 -15.29 -11.20 -16.44
C LYS A 263 -14.62 -10.99 -15.08
N SER A 264 -13.35 -10.57 -15.04
CA SER A 264 -12.65 -10.37 -13.77
C SER A 264 -13.22 -9.21 -12.95
N SER A 265 -13.07 -9.28 -11.62
CA SER A 265 -13.38 -8.15 -10.72
C SER A 265 -12.52 -6.91 -11.03
N TRP A 266 -11.34 -7.16 -11.59
CA TRP A 266 -10.39 -6.14 -11.99
C TRP A 266 -10.85 -5.34 -13.21
N GLY A 267 -11.29 -6.02 -14.26
CA GLY A 267 -11.84 -5.37 -15.45
C GLY A 267 -13.03 -4.46 -15.14
N ARG A 268 -13.92 -4.93 -14.27
CA ARG A 268 -15.04 -4.15 -13.73
C ARG A 268 -14.59 -2.94 -12.90
N LEU A 269 -13.52 -3.06 -12.12
CA LEU A 269 -12.99 -1.91 -11.39
C LEU A 269 -12.42 -0.87 -12.36
N ILE A 270 -11.61 -1.30 -13.34
CA ILE A 270 -11.06 -0.41 -14.36
C ILE A 270 -12.19 0.31 -15.10
N SER A 271 -13.25 -0.39 -15.51
CA SER A 271 -14.36 0.25 -16.21
C SER A 271 -15.06 1.30 -15.35
N VAL A 272 -15.37 0.99 -14.08
CA VAL A 272 -15.99 1.96 -13.15
C VAL A 272 -15.09 3.19 -12.94
N VAL A 273 -13.79 2.99 -12.68
CA VAL A 273 -12.85 4.10 -12.49
C VAL A 273 -12.71 4.92 -13.77
N SER A 274 -12.60 4.28 -14.94
CA SER A 274 -12.52 4.98 -16.22
C SER A 274 -13.79 5.76 -16.55
N SER A 275 -14.97 5.23 -16.23
CA SER A 275 -16.22 5.98 -16.33
C SER A 275 -16.21 7.20 -15.41
N ALA A 276 -15.77 7.06 -14.16
CA ALA A 276 -15.67 8.18 -13.23
C ALA A 276 -14.70 9.27 -13.73
N VAL A 277 -13.53 8.89 -14.26
CA VAL A 277 -12.56 9.84 -14.85
C VAL A 277 -13.17 10.59 -16.03
N LEU A 278 -13.92 9.93 -16.91
CA LEU A 278 -14.58 10.59 -18.03
C LEU A 278 -15.69 11.54 -17.57
N VAL A 279 -16.49 11.16 -16.56
CA VAL A 279 -17.50 12.05 -15.98
C VAL A 279 -16.85 13.30 -15.38
N LEU A 280 -15.75 13.14 -14.64
CA LEU A 280 -14.99 14.26 -14.08
C LEU A 280 -14.40 15.16 -15.19
N PHE A 281 -13.92 14.57 -16.28
CA PHE A 281 -13.39 15.32 -17.41
C PHE A 281 -14.48 16.12 -18.15
N VAL A 282 -15.64 15.51 -18.40
CA VAL A 282 -16.80 16.22 -18.99
C VAL A 282 -17.27 17.33 -18.06
N PHE A 283 -17.37 17.06 -16.76
CA PHE A 283 -17.72 18.08 -15.77
C PHE A 283 -16.73 19.25 -15.78
N LYS A 284 -15.42 18.97 -15.92
CA LYS A 284 -14.43 20.02 -16.09
C LYS A 284 -14.63 20.83 -17.38
N ILE A 285 -14.93 20.18 -18.51
CA ILE A 285 -15.24 20.91 -19.75
C ILE A 285 -16.43 21.86 -19.53
N LEU A 286 -17.46 21.44 -18.82
CA LEU A 286 -18.61 22.30 -18.50
C LEU A 286 -18.25 23.50 -17.61
N ILE A 287 -17.33 23.32 -16.64
CA ILE A 287 -16.79 24.42 -15.84
C ILE A 287 -16.01 25.40 -16.74
N PHE A 288 -15.15 24.87 -17.61
CA PHE A 288 -14.32 25.67 -18.51
C PHE A 288 -15.14 26.46 -19.53
N THR A 289 -16.22 25.89 -20.08
CA THR A 289 -16.93 26.48 -21.24
C THR A 289 -17.89 27.62 -20.92
N GLY A 290 -18.33 27.84 -19.69
CA GLY A 290 -19.21 29.00 -19.51
C GLY A 290 -20.07 29.09 -18.27
N ILE A 291 -19.66 28.52 -17.14
CA ILE A 291 -20.32 28.85 -15.89
C ILE A 291 -19.42 29.82 -15.12
N ASN A 292 -19.32 31.06 -15.64
CA ASN A 292 -18.57 32.15 -15.00
C ASN A 292 -18.98 32.29 -13.53
N GLU A 293 -20.27 32.12 -13.23
CA GLU A 293 -20.81 32.10 -11.87
C GLU A 293 -20.25 30.97 -11.00
N LEU A 294 -19.98 29.78 -11.56
CA LEU A 294 -19.32 28.70 -10.82
C LEU A 294 -17.85 29.01 -10.64
N ASN A 295 -17.16 29.57 -11.64
CA ASN A 295 -15.76 29.96 -11.48
C ASN A 295 -15.58 30.98 -10.34
N GLU A 296 -16.46 31.97 -10.25
CA GLU A 296 -16.48 32.94 -9.14
C GLU A 296 -16.72 32.24 -7.78
N ARG A 297 -17.73 31.36 -7.70
CA ARG A 297 -17.98 30.56 -6.47
C ARG A 297 -16.81 29.63 -6.14
N PHE A 298 -16.10 29.13 -7.14
CA PHE A 298 -14.92 28.28 -6.96
C PHE A 298 -13.75 29.08 -6.39
N SER A 299 -13.53 30.31 -6.86
CA SER A 299 -12.47 31.19 -6.34
C SER A 299 -12.68 31.61 -4.89
N ASP A 300 -13.95 31.76 -4.46
CA ASP A 300 -14.26 32.23 -3.11
C ASP A 300 -14.01 31.17 -2.01
N SER A 301 -13.98 29.88 -2.35
CA SER A 301 -13.79 28.85 -1.35
C SER A 301 -12.30 28.55 -1.10
N SER A 302 -11.90 28.56 0.17
CA SER A 302 -10.52 28.25 0.60
C SER A 302 -10.08 26.81 0.26
N ILE A 303 -11.04 25.89 0.14
CA ILE A 303 -10.79 24.49 -0.20
C ILE A 303 -10.55 24.35 -1.71
N LEU A 304 -11.40 24.95 -2.54
CA LEU A 304 -11.27 24.84 -4.00
C LEU A 304 -10.06 25.62 -4.51
N SER A 305 -9.69 26.74 -3.88
CA SER A 305 -8.45 27.43 -4.22
C SER A 305 -7.21 26.57 -4.00
N LYS A 306 -7.20 25.69 -2.99
CA LYS A 306 -6.12 24.69 -2.77
C LYS A 306 -6.21 23.50 -3.73
N LEU A 307 -7.42 23.07 -4.09
CA LEU A 307 -7.63 22.00 -5.08
C LEU A 307 -7.44 22.47 -6.53
N SER A 308 -7.40 23.79 -6.76
CA SER A 308 -7.21 24.40 -8.08
C SER A 308 -5.94 23.88 -8.79
N MET A 309 -4.95 23.39 -8.03
CA MET A 309 -3.75 22.73 -8.55
C MET A 309 -4.05 21.48 -9.38
N PHE A 310 -5.02 20.66 -8.98
CA PHE A 310 -5.36 19.42 -9.69
C PHE A 310 -6.48 19.65 -10.70
N ILE A 311 -7.39 20.57 -10.37
CA ILE A 311 -8.54 20.86 -11.21
C ILE A 311 -8.16 21.76 -12.37
N GLU A 312 -7.34 22.80 -12.14
CA GLU A 312 -6.97 23.87 -13.08
C GLU A 312 -8.20 24.36 -13.88
N PRO A 313 -9.12 25.13 -13.26
CA PRO A 313 -10.43 25.43 -13.87
C PRO A 313 -10.32 26.30 -15.15
N HIS A 314 -9.25 27.09 -15.28
CA HIS A 314 -9.07 28.05 -16.37
C HIS A 314 -8.41 27.47 -17.62
N SER A 315 -7.98 26.21 -17.59
CA SER A 315 -7.34 25.60 -18.75
C SER A 315 -7.58 24.09 -18.80
N ILE A 316 -7.36 23.46 -19.95
CA ILE A 316 -7.48 22.01 -20.10
C ILE A 316 -6.07 21.45 -20.32
N PRO A 317 -5.37 21.09 -19.23
CA PRO A 317 -4.01 20.63 -19.34
C PRO A 317 -3.97 19.28 -20.06
N ILE A 318 -2.93 19.10 -20.88
CA ILE A 318 -2.82 17.96 -21.80
C ILE A 318 -2.78 16.62 -21.06
N TRP A 319 -2.25 16.59 -19.83
CA TRP A 319 -2.23 15.38 -19.01
C TRP A 319 -3.63 14.88 -18.63
N GLN A 320 -4.62 15.78 -18.48
CA GLN A 320 -6.01 15.39 -18.22
C GLN A 320 -6.66 14.85 -19.49
N VAL A 321 -6.37 15.44 -20.65
CA VAL A 321 -6.80 14.90 -21.95
C VAL A 321 -6.22 13.49 -22.16
N ALA A 322 -4.95 13.29 -21.83
CA ALA A 322 -4.31 11.97 -21.89
C ALA A 322 -4.97 10.96 -20.94
N SER A 323 -5.32 11.37 -19.72
CA SER A 323 -6.04 10.54 -18.75
C SER A 323 -7.45 10.16 -19.22
N ALA A 324 -8.17 11.11 -19.82
CA ALA A 324 -9.49 10.89 -20.42
C ALA A 324 -9.39 9.94 -21.64
N ALA A 325 -8.42 10.16 -22.54
CA ALA A 325 -8.16 9.28 -23.67
C ALA A 325 -7.82 7.85 -23.23
N ASN A 326 -6.99 7.70 -22.20
CA ASN A 326 -6.64 6.40 -21.61
C ASN A 326 -7.88 5.70 -21.01
N SER A 327 -8.75 6.47 -20.34
CA SER A 327 -10.01 5.96 -19.81
C SER A 327 -10.99 5.53 -20.90
N LEU A 328 -11.08 6.29 -21.99
CA LEU A 328 -11.88 5.92 -23.16
C LEU A 328 -11.36 4.64 -23.81
N LEU A 329 -10.04 4.50 -23.98
CA LEU A 329 -9.42 3.27 -24.47
C LEU A 329 -9.68 2.08 -23.55
N ALA A 330 -9.68 2.29 -22.23
CA ALA A 330 -9.98 1.24 -21.26
C ALA A 330 -11.43 0.74 -21.37
N LEU A 331 -12.39 1.65 -21.50
CA LEU A 331 -13.80 1.30 -21.72
C LEU A 331 -14.01 0.65 -23.10
N GLY A 332 -13.40 1.19 -24.14
CA GLY A 332 -13.43 0.63 -25.49
C GLY A 332 -12.91 -0.81 -25.50
N LEU A 333 -11.79 -1.08 -24.83
CA LEU A 333 -11.25 -2.44 -24.66
C LEU A 333 -12.17 -3.35 -23.85
N PHE A 334 -12.82 -2.82 -22.82
CA PHE A 334 -13.78 -3.59 -22.01
C PHE A 334 -14.98 -4.04 -22.87
N TRP A 335 -15.58 -3.13 -23.63
CA TRP A 335 -16.68 -3.44 -24.55
C TRP A 335 -16.24 -4.32 -25.72
N TYR A 336 -15.08 -4.04 -26.31
CA TYR A 336 -14.50 -4.86 -27.37
C TYR A 336 -14.28 -6.29 -26.89
N ALA A 337 -13.74 -6.48 -25.68
CA ALA A 337 -13.57 -7.80 -25.10
C ALA A 337 -14.91 -8.49 -24.82
N SER A 338 -15.92 -7.74 -24.38
CA SER A 338 -17.26 -8.28 -24.17
C SER A 338 -17.91 -8.74 -25.47
N SER A 339 -17.85 -7.94 -26.54
CA SER A 339 -18.41 -8.28 -27.84
C SER A 339 -17.75 -9.53 -28.42
N ASN A 340 -16.41 -9.57 -28.46
CA ASN A 340 -15.68 -10.74 -28.97
C ASN A 340 -15.94 -12.01 -28.14
N LEU A 341 -16.13 -11.90 -26.83
CA LEU A 341 -16.51 -13.06 -26.02
C LEU A 341 -17.88 -13.61 -26.37
N ILE A 342 -18.85 -12.75 -26.72
CA ILE A 342 -20.17 -13.20 -27.17
C ILE A 342 -20.04 -13.96 -28.49
N HIS A 343 -19.31 -13.43 -29.48
CA HIS A 343 -19.09 -14.12 -30.77
C HIS A 343 -18.37 -15.47 -30.64
N ILE A 344 -17.48 -15.60 -29.65
CA ILE A 344 -16.81 -16.88 -29.35
C ILE A 344 -17.77 -17.84 -28.65
N GLU A 345 -18.61 -17.36 -27.73
CA GLU A 345 -19.60 -18.16 -27.01
C GLU A 345 -20.77 -18.61 -27.91
N THR A 346 -21.12 -17.84 -28.95
CA THR A 346 -22.13 -18.23 -29.97
C THR A 346 -21.59 -19.18 -31.05
N GLY A 347 -20.27 -19.40 -31.09
CA GLY A 347 -19.64 -20.27 -32.09
C GLY A 347 -19.44 -19.62 -33.47
N GLU A 348 -19.68 -18.31 -33.60
CA GLU A 348 -19.37 -17.55 -34.82
C GLU A 348 -17.86 -17.48 -35.08
N ILE A 349 -17.07 -17.40 -34.01
CA ILE A 349 -15.61 -17.45 -34.05
C ILE A 349 -15.16 -18.77 -33.42
N LYS A 350 -14.50 -19.63 -34.19
CA LYS A 350 -13.93 -20.87 -33.66
C LYS A 350 -12.76 -20.55 -32.73
N GLU A 351 -12.69 -21.23 -31.58
CA GLU A 351 -11.58 -21.09 -30.61
C GLU A 351 -10.20 -21.44 -31.22
N SER A 352 -10.17 -22.23 -32.29
CA SER A 352 -8.95 -22.59 -33.02
C SER A 352 -8.42 -21.50 -33.95
N ASP A 353 -9.24 -20.51 -34.31
CA ASP A 353 -8.81 -19.47 -35.24
C ASP A 353 -7.90 -18.51 -34.47
N ASP A 354 -6.61 -18.56 -34.82
CA ASP A 354 -5.62 -17.61 -34.33
C ASP A 354 -5.94 -16.23 -34.90
N ASN A 355 -6.87 -15.54 -34.24
CA ASN A 355 -7.32 -14.21 -34.61
C ASN A 355 -6.25 -13.19 -34.28
N SER A 356 -5.21 -13.18 -35.12
CA SER A 356 -4.07 -12.25 -35.08
C SER A 356 -4.51 -10.79 -34.96
N THR A 357 -5.65 -10.42 -35.54
CA THR A 357 -6.25 -9.08 -35.43
C THR A 357 -6.67 -8.72 -34.00
N ILE A 358 -7.34 -9.63 -33.28
CA ILE A 358 -7.77 -9.38 -31.89
C ILE A 358 -6.53 -9.22 -31.01
N ASP A 359 -5.56 -10.11 -31.15
CA ASP A 359 -4.33 -10.05 -30.36
C ASP A 359 -3.53 -8.76 -30.65
N TYR A 360 -3.39 -8.39 -31.93
CA TYR A 360 -2.73 -7.14 -32.33
C TYR A 360 -3.43 -5.92 -31.73
N THR A 361 -4.75 -5.83 -31.83
CA THR A 361 -5.53 -4.72 -31.25
C THR A 361 -5.34 -4.63 -29.73
N LEU A 362 -5.40 -5.76 -29.02
CA LEU A 362 -5.17 -5.79 -27.56
C LEU A 362 -3.75 -5.34 -27.18
N ARG A 363 -2.73 -5.77 -27.95
CA ARG A 363 -1.32 -5.39 -27.71
C ARG A 363 -1.10 -3.90 -27.98
N THR A 364 -1.54 -3.40 -29.13
CA THR A 364 -1.40 -1.99 -29.52
C THR A 364 -2.10 -1.08 -28.52
N ALA A 365 -3.35 -1.39 -28.15
CA ALA A 365 -4.07 -0.61 -27.16
C ALA A 365 -3.39 -0.66 -25.78
N SER A 366 -2.80 -1.81 -25.38
CA SER A 366 -2.03 -1.91 -24.14
C SER A 366 -0.79 -1.02 -24.15
N VAL A 367 -0.06 -0.95 -25.27
CA VAL A 367 1.12 -0.08 -25.43
C VAL A 367 0.70 1.38 -25.32
N ILE A 368 -0.32 1.80 -26.07
CA ILE A 368 -0.81 3.19 -26.05
C ILE A 368 -1.26 3.58 -24.63
N ARG A 369 -2.05 2.74 -23.97
CA ARG A 369 -2.51 2.98 -22.60
C ARG A 369 -1.36 3.07 -21.61
N THR A 370 -0.34 2.23 -21.76
CA THR A 370 0.86 2.28 -20.91
C THR A 370 1.59 3.61 -21.09
N SER A 371 1.80 4.05 -22.34
CA SER A 371 2.45 5.33 -22.64
C SER A 371 1.66 6.52 -22.07
N LEU A 372 0.33 6.55 -22.24
CA LEU A 372 -0.53 7.59 -21.66
C LEU A 372 -0.48 7.59 -20.14
N SER A 373 -0.50 6.41 -19.51
CA SER A 373 -0.43 6.29 -18.05
C SER A 373 0.90 6.80 -17.50
N LEU A 374 2.02 6.43 -18.13
CA LEU A 374 3.36 6.90 -17.74
C LEU A 374 3.49 8.41 -17.91
N TYR A 375 2.94 8.96 -18.99
CA TYR A 375 2.87 10.40 -19.20
C TYR A 375 2.06 11.09 -18.09
N THR A 376 0.84 10.63 -17.80
CA THR A 376 0.00 11.21 -16.74
C THR A 376 0.68 11.14 -15.36
N ILE A 377 1.31 10.00 -15.02
CA ILE A 377 2.07 9.87 -13.76
C ILE A 377 3.21 10.88 -13.69
N SER A 378 3.95 11.05 -14.79
CA SER A 378 5.09 11.98 -14.85
C SER A 378 4.63 13.43 -14.66
N CYS A 379 3.52 13.82 -15.30
CA CYS A 379 2.92 15.14 -15.11
C CYS A 379 2.39 15.35 -13.69
N LEU A 380 1.68 14.37 -13.12
CA LEU A 380 1.19 14.46 -11.74
C LEU A 380 2.35 14.58 -10.74
N PHE A 381 3.40 13.79 -10.91
CA PHE A 381 4.59 13.87 -10.08
C PHE A 381 5.27 15.24 -10.19
N TYR A 382 5.39 15.78 -11.40
CA TYR A 382 5.93 17.11 -11.64
C TYR A 382 5.10 18.22 -10.97
N ILE A 383 3.77 18.16 -11.10
CA ILE A 383 2.85 19.11 -10.48
C ILE A 383 3.04 19.12 -8.96
N VAL A 384 3.15 17.94 -8.34
CA VAL A 384 3.43 17.82 -6.90
C VAL A 384 4.82 18.37 -6.54
N LEU A 385 5.86 18.11 -7.35
CA LEU A 385 7.21 18.65 -7.14
C LEU A 385 7.25 20.18 -7.21
N TYR A 386 6.60 20.77 -8.22
CA TYR A 386 6.54 22.22 -8.42
C TYR A 386 6.00 22.95 -7.18
N LYS A 387 4.98 22.39 -6.52
CA LYS A 387 4.34 23.05 -5.38
C LYS A 387 5.09 22.99 -4.07
N VAL A 388 5.98 22.02 -3.89
CA VAL A 388 6.75 21.93 -2.65
C VAL A 388 7.86 22.99 -2.59
N SER A 389 8.03 23.83 -3.62
CA SER A 389 8.98 24.95 -3.66
C SER A 389 10.43 24.56 -3.36
N LEU A 390 10.75 23.27 -3.33
CA LEU A 390 12.11 22.77 -3.17
C LEU A 390 12.96 23.05 -4.42
N PHE A 391 12.31 23.31 -5.55
CA PHE A 391 12.96 23.57 -6.82
C PHE A 391 12.23 24.71 -7.55
N ASP A 392 12.99 25.68 -8.07
CA ASP A 392 12.49 26.78 -8.91
C ASP A 392 12.11 26.28 -10.32
N ILE A 393 11.08 25.45 -10.35
CA ILE A 393 10.59 24.78 -11.56
C ILE A 393 9.45 25.64 -12.16
N PRO A 394 9.35 25.81 -13.49
CA PRO A 394 8.22 26.53 -14.09
C PRO A 394 6.89 25.78 -13.91
N PRO A 395 5.73 26.46 -13.90
CA PRO A 395 4.44 25.77 -13.91
C PRO A 395 4.25 24.99 -15.22
N LEU A 396 3.61 23.82 -15.15
CA LEU A 396 3.31 22.99 -16.34
C LEU A 396 2.34 23.71 -17.29
N GLY A 397 1.26 24.28 -16.75
CA GLY A 397 0.21 24.95 -17.53
C GLY A 397 -0.32 24.06 -18.66
N ASP A 398 -0.50 24.66 -19.84
CA ASP A 398 -1.00 23.98 -21.03
C ASP A 398 0.10 23.32 -21.88
N LYS A 399 1.33 23.28 -21.37
CA LYS A 399 2.48 22.74 -22.10
C LYS A 399 2.42 21.21 -22.14
N PHE A 400 2.91 20.63 -23.24
CA PHE A 400 3.00 19.17 -23.36
C PHE A 400 3.96 18.59 -22.33
N PHE A 401 5.09 19.27 -22.15
CA PHE A 401 6.14 18.85 -21.26
C PHE A 401 6.65 20.00 -20.40
N PRO A 402 7.08 19.68 -19.17
CA PRO A 402 7.51 20.69 -18.21
C PRO A 402 8.77 21.48 -18.61
N TRP A 403 9.58 20.97 -19.53
CA TRP A 403 10.84 21.59 -19.95
C TRP A 403 10.73 22.44 -21.22
N GLN A 404 9.53 22.58 -21.80
CA GLN A 404 9.33 23.48 -22.93
C GLN A 404 9.27 24.91 -22.38
N SER A 405 10.37 25.66 -22.46
CA SER A 405 10.43 27.07 -22.06
C SER A 405 9.59 27.93 -22.96
#